data_AF-A0A7T5VBG2-F1
#
_entry.id   AF-A0A7T5VBG2-F1
#
_cell.length_a   1.000
_cell.length_b   1.000
_cell.length_c   1.000
_cell.angle_alpha   90.00
_cell.angle_beta   90.00
_cell.angle_gamma   90.00
#
_symmetry.space_group_name_H-M   'P 1'
#
loop_
_entity.id
_entity.type
_entity.pdbx_description
1 polymer ?
#
loop_
_entity_poly.entity_id
_entity_poly.type
_entity_poly.pdbx_seq_one_letter_code
_entity_poly.pdbx_strand_id
1 'polypeptide(L)' 'MSEYTFFLFHKLLVTAVNLLVLGALFIAMYRASLYPDEFTPIFFSTLFTLFGPIFLLGYIGKRYLNKRRPVLA' A
#
# COMPACT_ATOMS: atom_id res chain seq x y z
N MET A 1 11.20 -1.97 -22.15
CA MET A 1 11.68 -2.49 -20.84
C MET A 1 11.77 -4.00 -20.98
N SER A 2 12.84 -4.64 -20.52
CA SER A 2 12.93 -6.12 -20.56
C SER A 2 11.83 -6.72 -19.67
N GLU A 3 11.29 -7.87 -20.06
CA GLU A 3 10.24 -8.59 -19.31
C GLU A 3 10.66 -8.86 -17.87
N TYR A 4 11.93 -9.24 -17.67
CA TYR A 4 12.50 -9.47 -16.34
C TYR A 4 12.41 -8.22 -15.47
N THR A 5 12.74 -7.05 -16.02
CA THR A 5 12.71 -5.80 -15.27
C THR A 5 11.27 -5.39 -14.93
N PHE A 6 10.33 -5.56 -15.85
CA PHE A 6 8.91 -5.30 -15.59
C PHE A 6 8.38 -6.19 -14.46
N PHE A 7 8.68 -7.49 -14.50
CA PHE A 7 8.31 -8.45 -13.48
C PHE A 7 8.89 -8.09 -12.10
N LEU A 8 10.16 -7.68 -12.05
CA LEU A 8 10.83 -7.26 -10.82
C LEU A 8 10.15 -6.04 -10.20
N PHE A 9 9.90 -4.99 -10.99
CA PHE A 9 9.21 -3.79 -10.49
C PHE A 9 7.78 -4.07 -10.06
N HIS A 10 7.08 -4.96 -10.76
CA HIS A 10 5.75 -5.39 -10.33
C HIS A 10 5.79 -6.07 -8.97
N LYS A 11 6.70 -7.03 -8.75
CA LYS A 11 6.86 -7.69 -7.45
C LYS A 11 7.25 -6.70 -6.35
N LEU A 12 8.19 -5.81 -6.62
CA LEU A 12 8.60 -4.78 -5.66
C LEU A 12 7.43 -3.86 -5.26
N LEU A 13 6.62 -3.43 -6.23
CA LEU A 13 5.43 -2.63 -5.94
C LEU A 13 4.45 -3.38 -5.05
N VAL A 14 4.17 -4.65 -5.35
CA VAL A 14 3.28 -5.48 -4.52
C VAL A 14 3.84 -5.64 -3.11
N THR A 15 5.12 -5.98 -2.97
CA THR A 15 5.76 -6.12 -1.66
C THR A 15 5.72 -4.81 -0.87
N ALA A 16 6.02 -3.68 -1.52
CA ALA A 16 5.97 -2.36 -0.88
C ALA A 16 4.57 -2.02 -0.37
N VAL A 17 3.53 -2.22 -1.18
CA VAL A 17 2.14 -1.98 -0.77
C VAL A 17 1.76 -2.87 0.42
N ASN A 18 2.13 -4.15 0.41
CA ASN A 18 1.86 -5.05 1.54
C ASN A 18 2.54 -4.59 2.84
N LEU A 19 3.82 -4.20 2.77
CA LEU A 19 4.55 -3.66 3.92
C LEU A 19 3.90 -2.38 4.46
N LEU A 20 3.43 -1.50 3.58
CA LEU A 20 2.72 -0.29 3.98
C LEU A 20 1.38 -0.61 4.65
N VAL A 21 0.63 -1.60 4.18
CA VAL A 21 -0.62 -2.04 4.82
C VAL A 21 -0.35 -2.59 6.22
N LEU A 22 0.67 -3.43 6.38
CA LEU A 22 1.09 -3.93 7.69
C LEU A 22 1.52 -2.81 8.62
N GLY A 23 2.30 -1.85 8.12
CA GLY A 23 2.69 -0.66 8.87
C GLY A 23 1.49 0.19 9.29
N ALA A 24 0.51 0.37 8.40
CA ALA A 24 -0.71 1.11 8.70
C ALA A 24 -1.55 0.43 9.81
N LEU A 25 -1.67 -0.90 9.76
CA LEU A 25 -2.31 -1.67 10.82
C LEU A 25 -1.58 -1.50 12.16
N PHE A 26 -0.25 -1.58 12.15
CA PHE A 26 0.55 -1.41 13.36
C PHE A 26 0.39 -0.02 13.96
N ILE A 27 0.45 1.03 13.13
CA ILE A 27 0.27 2.42 13.57
C ILE A 27 -1.15 2.66 14.10
N ALA A 28 -2.17 2.14 13.40
CA ALA A 28 -3.56 2.27 13.83
C ALA A 28 -3.79 1.59 15.18
N MET A 29 -3.28 0.37 15.36
CA MET A 29 -3.34 -0.37 16.62
C MET A 29 -2.61 0.35 17.74
N TYR A 30 -1.38 0.81 17.47
CA TYR A 30 -0.58 1.55 18.45
C TYR A 30 -1.30 2.82 18.91
N ARG A 31 -1.78 3.65 17.98
CA ARG A 31 -2.52 4.87 18.32
C ARG A 31 -3.80 4.59 19.09
N ALA A 32 -4.57 3.57 18.70
CA ALA A 32 -5.80 3.21 19.39
C ALA A 32 -5.53 2.67 20.81
N SER A 33 -4.41 1.95 21.00
CA SER A 33 -4.02 1.43 22.33
C SER A 33 -3.72 2.52 23.36
N LEU A 34 -3.37 3.73 22.93
CA LEU A 34 -3.15 4.89 23.80
C LEU A 34 -4.46 5.49 24.34
N TYR A 35 -5.60 5.19 23.70
CA TYR A 35 -6.92 5.74 24.01
C TYR A 35 -7.97 4.64 24.02
N PRO A 36 -7.96 3.74 25.02
CA PRO A 36 -8.80 2.54 25.04
C PRO A 36 -10.30 2.87 25.02
N ASP A 37 -10.74 3.97 25.63
CA ASP A 37 -12.15 4.40 25.66
C ASP A 37 -12.67 4.79 24.26
N GLU A 38 -11.77 5.25 23.38
CA GLU A 38 -12.05 5.66 22.00
C GLU A 38 -11.33 4.76 20.98
N PHE A 39 -11.03 3.52 21.38
CA PHE A 39 -10.20 2.62 20.57
C PHE A 39 -10.74 2.47 19.14
N THR A 40 -12.01 2.12 19.00
CA THR A 40 -12.66 1.85 17.72
C THR A 40 -12.60 3.05 16.76
N PRO A 41 -13.06 4.25 17.14
CA PRO A 41 -13.00 5.40 16.24
C PRO A 41 -11.56 5.80 15.89
N ILE A 42 -10.61 5.75 16.83
CA ILE A 42 -9.21 6.11 16.58
C ILE A 42 -8.51 5.11 15.66
N PHE A 43 -8.76 3.81 15.88
CA PHE A 43 -8.24 2.74 15.02
C PHE A 43 -8.71 2.92 13.58
N PHE A 44 -10.02 2.99 13.35
CA PHE A 44 -10.56 3.08 11.99
C PHE A 44 -10.23 4.41 11.31
N SER A 45 -10.29 5.52 12.03
CA SER A 45 -9.88 6.83 11.50
C SER A 45 -8.42 6.81 11.03
N THR A 46 -7.52 6.27 11.86
CA THR A 46 -6.09 6.17 11.52
C THR A 46 -5.88 5.21 10.35
N LEU A 47 -6.51 4.03 10.38
CA LEU A 47 -6.35 3.00 9.36
C LEU A 47 -6.83 3.49 8.00
N PHE A 48 -8.05 4.06 7.92
CA PHE A 48 -8.60 4.55 6.66
C PHE A 48 -7.84 5.76 6.13
N THR A 49 -7.36 6.65 7.00
CA THR A 49 -6.50 7.77 6.61
C THR A 49 -5.21 7.28 5.96
N LEU A 50 -4.58 6.22 6.50
CA LEU A 50 -3.36 5.64 5.93
C LEU A 50 -3.63 4.79 4.68
N PHE A 51 -4.80 4.18 4.57
CA PHE A 51 -5.18 3.42 3.37
C PHE A 51 -5.31 4.32 2.14
N GLY A 52 -5.82 5.55 2.27
CA GLY A 52 -5.90 6.52 1.18
C GLY A 52 -4.61 6.64 0.34
N PRO A 53 -3.48 7.06 0.93
CA PRO A 53 -2.21 7.17 0.22
C PRO A 53 -1.65 5.82 -0.24
N ILE A 54 -1.87 4.73 0.49
CA ILE A 54 -1.39 3.38 0.10
C ILE A 54 -2.10 2.91 -1.17
N PHE A 55 -3.43 3.06 -1.23
CA PHE A 55 -4.21 2.73 -2.42
C PHE A 55 -3.84 3.62 -3.60
N LEU A 56 -3.63 4.91 -3.36
CA LEU A 56 -3.20 5.84 -4.39
C LEU A 56 -1.83 5.44 -4.97
N LEU A 57 -0.87 5.09 -4.13
CA LEU A 57 0.45 4.61 -4.55
C LEU A 57 0.35 3.31 -5.34
N GLY A 58 -0.44 2.34 -4.87
CA GLY A 58 -0.67 1.09 -5.58
C GLY A 58 -1.32 1.31 -6.95
N TYR A 59 -2.32 2.19 -7.03
CA TYR A 59 -3.01 2.56 -8.27
C TYR A 59 -2.06 3.24 -9.27
N ILE A 60 -1.32 4.26 -8.82
CA ILE A 60 -0.35 4.99 -9.65
C ILE A 60 0.75 4.04 -10.13
N GLY A 61 1.32 3.24 -9.22
CA GLY A 61 2.36 2.27 -9.55
C GLY A 61 1.89 1.25 -10.59
N LYS A 62 0.69 0.70 -10.42
CA LYS A 62 0.09 -0.23 -11.39
C LYS A 62 -0.14 0.45 -12.74
N ARG A 63 -0.69 1.67 -12.75
CA ARG A 63 -0.96 2.42 -13.98
C ARG A 63 0.34 2.77 -14.71
N TYR A 64 1.38 3.12 -13.98
CA TYR A 64 2.70 3.40 -14.54
C TYR A 64 3.35 2.16 -15.15
N LEU A 65 3.31 1.02 -14.45
CA LEU A 65 3.83 -0.24 -14.97
C LEU A 65 3.06 -0.70 -16.20
N ASN A 66 1.73 -0.61 -16.20
CA ASN A 66 0.92 -0.99 -17.37
C ASN A 66 1.26 -0.19 -18.62
N LYS A 67 1.61 1.10 -18.50
CA LYS A 67 2.07 1.92 -19.63
C LYS A 67 3.42 1.47 -20.21
N ARG A 68 4.23 0.75 -19.40
CA ARG A 68 5.57 0.27 -19.77
C ARG A 68 5.61 -1.24 -20.02
N ARG A 69 4.44 -1.89 -20.07
CA ARG A 69 4.32 -3.32 -20.31
C ARG A 69 4.92 -3.62 -21.70
N PRO A 70 5.91 -4.53 -21.80
CA PRO A 70 6.43 -4.95 -23.10
C PRO A 70 5.28 -5.58 -23.90
N VAL A 71 5.20 -5.24 -25.19
CA VAL A 71 4.30 -5.91 -26.13
C VAL A 71 4.85 -7.33 -26.28
N LEU A 72 4.04 -8.33 -25.93
CA LEU A 72 4.35 -9.73 -26.20
C LEU A 72 4.51 -9.85 -27.72
N ALA A 73 5.74 -10.01 -28.19
CA ALA A 73 6.07 -10.28 -29.59
C ALA A 73 6.12 -11.80 -29.80
#